data_AF-A0A8D9A063-F1
#
_entry.id   AF-A0A8D9A063-F1
#
_cell.length_a   1.000
_cell.length_b   1.000
_cell.length_c   1.000
_cell.angle_alpha   90.00
_cell.angle_beta   90.00
_cell.angle_gamma   90.00
#
_symmetry.space_group_name_H-M   'P 1'
#
loop_
_entity.id
_entity.type
_entity.pdbx_description
1 polymer ?
#
loop_
_entity_poly.entity_id
_entity_poly.type
_entity_poly.pdbx_seq_one_letter_code
_entity_poly.pdbx_strand_id
1 'polypeptide(L)'
;MRCYYEAEVQNIKSEKNVFDIWRRRNPNVRPNMTSTTLSSQRRFIMNKNKLTNDELENIKRSVYEEHENLPDDNHYQIQNDPEVVSDEREVTNVHEYNYLNDDTIEVVQVTEEIQSYRIEVQSTMEEEFLHELNSVMNISFDERVRLPKVLESHKLNSYITDCNAVIKKHIDNNPSLDLTRINHLIFAGAMVVTKKFKKVSIEKTSNVKKQNIPKWQKRIQDKICEWRKEVSILYESKLSQVSDKVKYKAYKIKKRYHIFDRVQLDEILKQKINAYTQRINRYKKRNETYRQNKMFNEDKKRFYQMLLNKNVTIQNPPSAQTAQEFWSNLWSVPSVINHEADWMERESERFENTEGMMEFNITNEDLIEAIQNTQNWKAPGWDSIQNLDRIPKIYEFNSKQRHRDGSQHCLHYALVLCMFFGD
;
A
#
# COMPACT_ATOMS: atom_id res chain seq x y z
N MET A 1 -21.19 -17.93 -5.57
CA MET A 1 -21.47 -17.32 -6.88
C MET A 1 -22.70 -17.95 -7.52
N ARG A 2 -22.79 -19.28 -7.62
CA ARG A 2 -23.94 -20.02 -8.15
C ARG A 2 -25.34 -19.52 -7.75
N CYS A 3 -25.63 -19.36 -6.45
CA CYS A 3 -26.94 -18.87 -5.97
C CYS A 3 -27.34 -17.48 -6.50
N TYR A 4 -26.38 -16.65 -6.92
CA TYR A 4 -26.67 -15.36 -7.54
C TYR A 4 -27.04 -15.50 -9.02
N TYR A 5 -26.45 -16.45 -9.73
CA TYR A 5 -26.85 -16.77 -11.11
C TYR A 5 -28.19 -17.50 -11.14
N GLU A 6 -28.47 -18.39 -10.17
CA GLU A 6 -29.79 -19.00 -10.01
C GLU A 6 -30.88 -17.93 -9.74
N ALA A 7 -30.57 -16.94 -8.91
CA ALA A 7 -31.46 -15.81 -8.69
C ALA A 7 -31.65 -14.92 -9.92
N GLU A 8 -30.62 -14.77 -10.75
CA GLU A 8 -30.67 -14.01 -12.02
C GLU A 8 -31.60 -14.70 -13.03
N VAL A 9 -31.52 -16.03 -13.15
CA VAL A 9 -32.42 -16.84 -13.99
C VAL A 9 -33.88 -16.76 -13.51
N GLN A 10 -34.10 -16.73 -12.18
CA GLN A 10 -35.43 -16.63 -11.59
C GLN A 10 -35.96 -15.17 -11.49
N ASN A 11 -35.23 -14.19 -12.04
CA ASN A 11 -35.52 -12.75 -11.96
C ASN A 11 -35.72 -12.22 -10.52
N ILE A 12 -35.03 -12.82 -9.55
CA ILE A 12 -35.10 -12.49 -8.12
C ILE A 12 -34.08 -11.39 -7.79
N LYS A 13 -34.57 -10.20 -7.44
CA LYS A 13 -33.74 -9.03 -7.09
C LYS A 13 -33.50 -8.85 -5.58
N SER A 14 -34.28 -9.51 -4.73
CA SER A 14 -34.22 -9.34 -3.26
C SER A 14 -33.07 -10.12 -2.62
N GLU A 15 -32.21 -9.45 -1.84
CA GLU A 15 -31.08 -10.07 -1.13
C GLU A 15 -31.51 -11.18 -0.14
N LYS A 16 -32.74 -11.10 0.39
CA LYS A 16 -33.30 -12.12 1.29
C LYS A 16 -33.59 -13.42 0.51
N ASN A 17 -34.21 -13.29 -0.65
CA ASN A 17 -34.57 -14.44 -1.49
C ASN A 17 -33.33 -15.15 -2.06
N VAL A 18 -32.27 -14.40 -2.39
CA VAL A 18 -30.98 -15.00 -2.79
C VAL A 18 -30.33 -15.80 -1.65
N PHE A 19 -30.47 -15.32 -0.41
CA PHE A 19 -30.00 -16.06 0.77
C PHE A 19 -30.80 -17.34 0.99
N ASP A 20 -32.10 -17.33 0.76
CA ASP A 20 -32.94 -18.53 0.88
C ASP A 20 -32.57 -19.60 -0.15
N ILE A 21 -32.24 -19.20 -1.39
CA ILE A 21 -31.67 -20.09 -2.41
C ILE A 21 -30.37 -20.73 -1.93
N TRP A 22 -29.48 -19.93 -1.37
CA TRP A 22 -28.21 -20.42 -0.84
C TRP A 22 -28.39 -21.37 0.36
N ARG A 23 -29.32 -21.05 1.28
CA ARG A 23 -29.60 -21.81 2.51
C ARG A 23 -30.23 -23.17 2.19
N ARG A 24 -31.13 -23.23 1.22
CA ARG A 24 -31.75 -24.48 0.73
C ARG A 24 -30.71 -25.48 0.26
N ARG A 25 -29.69 -24.99 -0.46
CA ARG A 25 -28.60 -25.82 -0.98
C ARG A 25 -27.51 -26.10 0.06
N ASN A 26 -27.46 -25.35 1.16
CA ASN A 26 -26.45 -25.45 2.21
C ASN A 26 -27.08 -25.39 3.62
N PRO A 27 -27.86 -26.40 4.04
CA PRO A 27 -28.60 -26.32 5.31
C PRO A 27 -27.69 -26.21 6.53
N ASN A 28 -26.63 -27.03 6.58
CA ASN A 28 -25.77 -27.17 7.76
C ASN A 28 -24.42 -26.45 7.65
N VAL A 29 -24.14 -25.79 6.53
CA VAL A 29 -22.86 -25.12 6.29
C VAL A 29 -22.93 -23.69 6.81
N ARG A 30 -22.11 -23.33 7.82
CA ARG A 30 -22.08 -21.99 8.42
C ARG A 30 -23.45 -21.57 9.00
N PRO A 31 -23.80 -22.03 10.21
CA PRO A 31 -25.08 -21.73 10.85
C PRO A 31 -25.29 -20.22 11.10
N ASN A 32 -24.21 -19.48 11.40
CA ASN A 32 -24.27 -18.03 11.68
C ASN A 32 -24.22 -17.14 10.41
N MET A 33 -24.50 -17.69 9.22
CA MET A 33 -24.49 -16.92 7.98
C MET A 33 -25.76 -16.05 7.86
N THR A 34 -25.59 -14.76 7.55
CA THR A 34 -26.70 -13.83 7.26
C THR A 34 -26.72 -13.43 5.77
N SER A 35 -27.86 -12.97 5.26
CA SER A 35 -28.00 -12.44 3.89
C SER A 35 -26.97 -11.32 3.60
N THR A 36 -26.75 -10.41 4.55
CA THR A 36 -25.75 -9.34 4.43
C THR A 36 -24.32 -9.85 4.35
N THR A 37 -24.00 -10.92 5.08
CA THR A 37 -22.67 -11.56 5.05
C THR A 37 -22.45 -12.29 3.72
N LEU A 38 -23.49 -12.95 3.17
CA LEU A 38 -23.45 -13.60 1.86
C LEU A 38 -23.19 -12.57 0.74
N SER A 39 -23.90 -11.43 0.77
CA SER A 39 -23.70 -10.31 -0.17
C SER A 39 -22.31 -9.69 -0.06
N SER A 40 -21.80 -9.54 1.17
CA SER A 40 -20.43 -9.08 1.40
C SER A 40 -19.39 -10.06 0.86
N GLN A 41 -19.65 -11.37 1.01
CA GLN A 41 -18.78 -12.42 0.49
C GLN A 41 -18.75 -12.43 -1.06
N ARG A 42 -19.88 -12.19 -1.73
CA ARG A 42 -19.92 -12.01 -3.19
C ARG A 42 -19.01 -10.85 -3.62
N ARG A 43 -19.19 -9.68 -3.00
CA ARG A 43 -18.36 -8.49 -3.31
C ARG A 43 -16.88 -8.76 -3.08
N PHE A 44 -16.54 -9.50 -2.02
CA PHE A 44 -15.16 -9.89 -1.74
C PHE A 44 -14.59 -10.81 -2.83
N ILE A 45 -15.36 -11.80 -3.30
CA ILE A 45 -14.93 -12.70 -4.38
C ILE A 45 -14.69 -11.94 -5.68
N MET A 46 -15.60 -11.05 -6.07
CA MET A 46 -15.49 -10.24 -7.29
C MET A 46 -14.34 -9.23 -7.20
N ASN A 47 -14.21 -8.48 -6.09
CA ASN A 47 -13.20 -7.41 -5.96
C ASN A 47 -11.77 -7.94 -5.78
N LYS A 48 -11.62 -9.20 -5.38
CA LYS A 48 -10.31 -9.84 -5.17
C LYS A 48 -9.96 -10.87 -6.24
N ASN A 49 -10.75 -10.95 -7.33
CA ASN A 49 -10.59 -11.92 -8.42
C ASN A 49 -10.29 -13.33 -7.88
N LYS A 50 -11.08 -13.76 -6.88
CA LYS A 50 -10.88 -15.05 -6.22
C LYS A 50 -11.33 -16.24 -7.04
N LEU A 51 -12.10 -15.97 -8.10
CA LEU A 51 -12.44 -16.89 -9.17
C LEU A 51 -11.98 -16.23 -10.47
N THR A 52 -11.44 -17.01 -11.39
CA THR A 52 -11.11 -16.54 -12.74
C THR A 52 -12.38 -16.30 -13.55
N ASN A 53 -12.29 -15.54 -14.65
CA ASN A 53 -13.44 -15.31 -15.53
C ASN A 53 -13.97 -16.64 -16.11
N ASP A 54 -13.07 -17.56 -16.46
CA ASP A 54 -13.44 -18.88 -16.98
C ASP A 54 -14.19 -19.72 -15.95
N GLU A 55 -13.80 -19.66 -14.67
CA GLU A 55 -14.52 -20.33 -13.58
C GLU A 55 -15.92 -19.73 -13.35
N LEU A 56 -16.07 -18.41 -13.48
CA LEU A 56 -17.36 -17.73 -13.35
C LEU A 56 -18.29 -18.09 -14.53
N GLU A 57 -17.78 -18.11 -15.75
CA GLU A 57 -18.55 -18.51 -16.94
C GLU A 57 -18.94 -19.99 -16.89
N ASN A 58 -18.08 -20.89 -16.39
CA ASN A 58 -18.43 -22.29 -16.18
C ASN A 58 -19.55 -22.47 -15.14
N ILE A 59 -19.50 -21.71 -14.03
CA ILE A 59 -20.57 -21.73 -13.02
C ILE A 59 -21.87 -21.17 -13.60
N LYS A 60 -21.78 -20.09 -14.40
CA LYS A 60 -22.94 -19.50 -15.06
C LYS A 60 -23.56 -20.51 -16.03
N ARG A 61 -22.78 -21.10 -16.92
CA ARG A 61 -23.22 -22.11 -17.89
C ARG A 61 -23.88 -23.32 -17.22
N SER A 62 -23.27 -23.87 -16.18
CA SER A 62 -23.85 -24.98 -15.40
C SER A 62 -25.22 -24.64 -14.79
N VAL A 63 -25.47 -23.38 -14.43
CA VAL A 63 -26.78 -22.95 -13.89
C VAL A 63 -27.82 -22.86 -15.01
N TYR A 64 -27.44 -22.34 -16.19
CA TYR A 64 -28.36 -22.27 -17.33
C TYR A 64 -28.70 -23.66 -17.88
N GLU A 65 -27.71 -24.56 -18.01
CA GLU A 65 -27.91 -25.95 -18.46
C GLU A 65 -28.82 -26.73 -17.51
N GLU A 66 -28.74 -26.50 -16.20
CA GLU A 66 -29.64 -27.14 -15.23
C GLU A 66 -31.07 -26.59 -15.27
N HIS A 67 -31.25 -25.34 -15.70
CA HIS A 67 -32.56 -24.71 -15.82
C HIS A 67 -33.24 -25.02 -17.17
N GLU A 68 -32.48 -25.32 -18.24
CA GLU A 68 -33.01 -25.77 -19.53
C GLU A 68 -33.47 -27.24 -19.55
N ASN A 69 -33.03 -28.06 -18.58
CA ASN A 69 -33.37 -29.49 -18.49
C ASN A 69 -34.60 -29.82 -17.61
N LEU A 70 -35.44 -28.84 -17.27
CA LEU A 70 -36.68 -29.08 -16.53
C LEU A 70 -37.85 -29.31 -17.49
N PRO A 71 -38.59 -30.44 -17.39
CA PRO A 71 -39.86 -30.60 -18.08
C PRO A 71 -40.86 -29.56 -17.56
N ASP A 72 -41.55 -28.94 -18.50
CA ASP A 72 -42.64 -27.99 -18.29
C ASP A 72 -43.81 -28.73 -17.60
N ASP A 73 -43.83 -28.80 -16.26
CA ASP A 73 -45.07 -29.08 -15.53
C ASP A 73 -45.02 -28.80 -14.01
N ASN A 74 -46.15 -28.29 -13.51
CA ASN A 74 -46.58 -28.14 -12.11
C ASN A 74 -46.11 -26.95 -11.26
N HIS A 75 -46.80 -25.83 -11.47
CA HIS A 75 -47.71 -25.20 -10.50
C HIS A 75 -47.61 -25.69 -9.03
N TYR A 76 -47.00 -24.87 -8.15
CA TYR A 76 -47.40 -24.80 -6.74
C TYR A 76 -47.82 -23.37 -6.42
N GLN A 77 -49.07 -23.26 -5.99
CA GLN A 77 -49.81 -22.05 -5.68
C GLN A 77 -49.15 -21.23 -4.56
N ILE A 78 -48.97 -19.94 -4.79
CA ILE A 78 -48.97 -18.93 -3.72
C ILE A 78 -49.97 -17.85 -4.13
N GLN A 79 -50.84 -17.53 -3.18
CA GLN A 79 -52.08 -16.75 -3.30
C GLN A 79 -51.85 -15.31 -3.80
N ASN A 80 -52.62 -14.92 -4.81
CA ASN A 80 -52.97 -13.54 -5.20
C ASN A 80 -53.80 -12.90 -4.06
N ASP A 81 -53.83 -11.59 -3.76
CA ASP A 81 -53.64 -10.34 -4.52
C ASP A 81 -53.52 -9.17 -3.50
N PRO A 82 -53.43 -7.88 -3.90
CA PRO A 82 -52.73 -7.24 -5.02
C PRO A 82 -51.75 -6.15 -4.46
N GLU A 83 -50.87 -5.47 -5.18
CA GLU A 83 -51.16 -4.59 -6.31
C GLU A 83 -49.86 -3.89 -6.76
N VAL A 84 -49.94 -3.37 -7.99
CA VAL A 84 -49.00 -2.50 -8.71
C VAL A 84 -47.96 -3.21 -9.56
N VAL A 85 -48.51 -3.59 -10.71
CA VAL A 85 -47.91 -3.86 -12.01
C VAL A 85 -46.73 -2.96 -12.33
N SER A 86 -45.69 -3.66 -12.74
CA SER A 86 -44.46 -3.27 -13.39
C SER A 86 -44.59 -3.14 -14.90
N ASP A 87 -43.62 -2.40 -15.47
CA ASP A 87 -42.93 -2.65 -16.75
C ASP A 87 -43.72 -2.32 -18.04
N GLU A 88 -43.16 -1.85 -19.17
CA GLU A 88 -41.86 -2.03 -19.87
C GLU A 88 -41.58 -0.79 -20.78
N ARG A 89 -40.33 -0.28 -20.92
CA ARG A 89 -39.34 -0.52 -22.00
C ARG A 89 -39.91 -0.51 -23.45
N GLU A 90 -39.50 0.49 -24.26
CA GLU A 90 -38.59 0.38 -25.44
C GLU A 90 -39.18 -0.47 -26.60
N VAL A 91 -39.25 -0.09 -27.88
CA VAL A 91 -38.52 0.86 -28.73
C VAL A 91 -39.20 0.89 -30.14
N THR A 92 -39.01 1.99 -30.87
CA THR A 92 -39.19 2.22 -32.34
C THR A 92 -40.53 1.98 -33.03
N ASN A 93 -41.11 3.05 -33.59
CA ASN A 93 -41.19 3.19 -35.06
C ASN A 93 -41.51 4.64 -35.46
N VAL A 94 -40.73 5.18 -36.38
CA VAL A 94 -41.03 6.42 -37.11
C VAL A 94 -42.11 6.06 -38.13
N HIS A 95 -43.32 6.62 -38.02
CA HIS A 95 -44.25 6.78 -39.14
C HIS A 95 -44.93 8.14 -39.04
N GLU A 96 -44.44 9.01 -39.90
CA GLU A 96 -45.00 10.28 -40.34
C GLU A 96 -46.38 10.05 -40.99
N TYR A 97 -47.42 10.66 -40.44
CA TYR A 97 -48.61 11.06 -41.19
C TYR A 97 -49.10 12.42 -40.69
N ASN A 98 -49.08 13.37 -41.61
CA ASN A 98 -49.69 14.69 -41.50
C ASN A 98 -51.19 14.58 -41.26
N TYR A 99 -51.67 15.24 -40.21
CA TYR A 99 -52.99 15.86 -40.20
C TYR A 99 -52.78 17.37 -40.07
N LEU A 100 -53.08 18.09 -41.15
CA LEU A 100 -53.30 19.52 -41.13
C LEU A 100 -54.62 19.78 -40.40
N ASN A 101 -54.59 20.57 -39.32
CA ASN A 101 -55.21 21.89 -39.29
C ASN A 101 -55.15 22.53 -37.90
N ASP A 102 -54.73 23.80 -37.92
CA ASP A 102 -55.13 24.91 -37.04
C ASP A 102 -54.71 24.86 -35.56
N ASP A 103 -53.47 25.30 -35.28
CA ASP A 103 -53.05 25.99 -34.04
C ASP A 103 -51.58 26.44 -34.18
N THR A 104 -51.33 27.47 -34.98
CA THR A 104 -49.97 27.97 -35.30
C THR A 104 -49.45 29.05 -34.36
N ILE A 105 -50.16 29.37 -33.27
CA ILE A 105 -49.81 30.52 -32.42
C ILE A 105 -49.23 30.12 -31.05
N GLU A 106 -49.64 29.00 -30.43
CA GLU A 106 -49.15 28.62 -29.08
C GLU A 106 -47.85 27.79 -29.07
N VAL A 107 -47.51 27.07 -30.14
CA VAL A 107 -46.28 26.25 -30.18
C VAL A 107 -45.03 27.10 -30.35
N VAL A 108 -45.12 28.26 -31.03
CA VAL A 108 -43.98 29.13 -31.31
C VAL A 108 -43.44 29.78 -30.03
N GLN A 109 -44.32 30.26 -29.15
CA GLN A 109 -43.92 30.94 -27.91
C GLN A 109 -43.19 30.02 -26.92
N VAL A 110 -43.66 28.77 -26.77
CA VAL A 110 -43.01 27.78 -25.87
C VAL A 110 -41.64 27.35 -26.40
N THR A 111 -41.48 27.25 -27.74
CA THR A 111 -40.17 26.95 -28.33
C THR A 111 -39.19 28.11 -28.24
N GLU A 112 -39.66 29.36 -28.40
CA GLU A 112 -38.81 30.55 -28.29
C GLU A 112 -38.33 30.82 -26.86
N GLU A 113 -39.15 30.55 -25.84
CA GLU A 113 -38.77 30.67 -24.43
C GLU A 113 -37.77 29.60 -23.97
N ILE A 114 -37.92 28.36 -24.43
CA ILE A 114 -36.95 27.29 -24.15
C ILE A 114 -35.61 27.57 -24.86
N GLN A 115 -35.66 28.16 -26.06
CA GLN A 115 -34.50 28.51 -26.84
C GLN A 115 -33.77 29.74 -26.27
N SER A 116 -34.49 30.75 -25.78
CA SER A 116 -33.92 31.92 -25.11
C SER A 116 -33.23 31.55 -23.80
N TYR A 117 -33.84 30.68 -22.98
CA TYR A 117 -33.21 30.18 -21.74
C TYR A 117 -31.94 29.35 -22.02
N ARG A 118 -31.93 28.54 -23.08
CA ARG A 118 -30.71 27.82 -23.51
C ARG A 118 -29.60 28.76 -23.96
N ILE A 119 -29.94 29.84 -24.66
CA ILE A 119 -28.96 30.86 -25.11
C ILE A 119 -28.36 31.59 -23.89
N GLU A 120 -29.16 31.94 -22.90
CA GLU A 120 -28.70 32.62 -21.68
C GLU A 120 -27.79 31.73 -20.82
N VAL A 121 -28.15 30.45 -20.65
CA VAL A 121 -27.30 29.45 -19.94
C VAL A 121 -25.98 29.20 -20.69
N GLN A 122 -25.99 29.25 -22.02
CA GLN A 122 -24.78 29.11 -22.82
C GLN A 122 -23.88 30.36 -22.75
N SER A 123 -24.48 31.56 -22.73
CA SER A 123 -23.76 32.84 -22.57
C SER A 123 -23.06 32.93 -21.21
N THR A 124 -23.75 32.54 -20.13
CA THR A 124 -23.17 32.53 -18.78
C THR A 124 -22.01 31.54 -18.64
N MET A 125 -22.09 30.37 -19.26
CA MET A 125 -20.99 29.39 -19.28
C MET A 125 -19.77 29.90 -20.08
N GLU A 126 -20.01 30.59 -21.19
CA GLU A 126 -18.95 31.16 -22.03
C GLU A 126 -18.20 32.29 -21.30
N GLU A 127 -18.91 33.13 -20.54
CA GLU A 127 -18.32 34.14 -19.66
C GLU A 127 -17.49 33.53 -18.52
N GLU A 128 -18.01 32.50 -17.84
CA GLU A 128 -17.27 31.77 -16.81
C GLU A 128 -15.99 31.13 -17.37
N PHE A 129 -16.07 30.55 -18.57
CA PHE A 129 -14.93 29.95 -19.26
C PHE A 129 -13.85 30.97 -19.61
N LEU A 130 -14.23 32.12 -20.17
CA LEU A 130 -13.29 33.20 -20.52
C LEU A 130 -12.60 33.78 -19.27
N HIS A 131 -13.33 33.93 -18.17
CA HIS A 131 -12.76 34.36 -16.90
C HIS A 131 -11.67 33.39 -16.40
N GLU A 132 -11.96 32.08 -16.37
CA GLU A 132 -10.95 31.09 -15.96
C GLU A 132 -9.78 30.99 -16.94
N LEU A 133 -10.04 31.12 -18.24
CA LEU A 133 -8.99 31.10 -19.25
C LEU A 133 -8.00 32.25 -19.06
N ASN A 134 -8.49 33.46 -18.79
CA ASN A 134 -7.62 34.61 -18.51
C ASN A 134 -6.81 34.43 -17.23
N SER A 135 -7.38 33.78 -16.20
CA SER A 135 -6.67 33.46 -14.97
C SER A 135 -5.54 32.45 -15.21
N VAL A 136 -5.80 31.41 -16.00
CA VAL A 136 -4.87 30.30 -16.28
C VAL A 136 -3.77 30.72 -17.26
N MET A 137 -4.12 31.59 -18.21
CA MET A 137 -3.30 32.70 -18.73
C MET A 137 -1.79 32.65 -18.49
N ASN A 138 -1.50 33.06 -17.25
CA ASN A 138 -0.21 33.50 -16.75
C ASN A 138 0.35 32.52 -15.69
N ILE A 139 -0.25 31.34 -15.54
CA ILE A 139 0.13 30.35 -14.52
C ILE A 139 0.99 29.26 -15.19
N SER A 140 2.22 29.08 -14.68
CA SER A 140 3.08 27.97 -15.11
C SER A 140 2.45 26.61 -14.80
N PHE A 141 2.74 25.58 -15.60
CA PHE A 141 2.19 24.23 -15.43
C PHE A 141 2.41 23.67 -14.02
N ASP A 142 3.57 23.94 -13.42
CA ASP A 142 3.95 23.45 -12.08
C ASP A 142 3.18 24.14 -10.94
N GLU A 143 2.65 25.34 -11.19
CA GLU A 143 1.96 26.16 -10.20
C GLU A 143 0.43 25.92 -10.20
N ARG A 144 -0.07 25.11 -11.13
CA ARG A 144 -1.50 24.80 -11.25
C ARG A 144 -2.00 23.97 -10.07
N VAL A 145 -3.18 24.31 -9.57
CA VAL A 145 -3.81 23.55 -8.50
C VAL A 145 -4.38 22.24 -9.03
N ARG A 146 -4.18 21.14 -8.30
CA ARG A 146 -4.76 19.84 -8.63
C ARG A 146 -6.28 19.87 -8.47
N LEU A 147 -6.99 19.58 -9.55
CA LEU A 147 -8.45 19.52 -9.53
C LEU A 147 -8.94 18.26 -8.81
N PRO A 148 -9.89 18.37 -7.85
CA PRO A 148 -10.45 17.21 -7.16
C PRO A 148 -11.32 16.36 -8.09
N LYS A 149 -11.21 15.03 -8.01
CA LYS A 149 -12.05 14.09 -8.80
C LYS A 149 -13.55 14.34 -8.57
N VAL A 150 -14.30 14.66 -9.62
CA VAL A 150 -15.77 14.77 -9.59
C VAL A 150 -16.39 13.38 -9.81
N LEU A 151 -17.52 13.08 -9.17
CA LEU A 151 -18.24 11.82 -9.37
C LEU A 151 -19.07 11.89 -10.66
N GLU A 152 -19.05 10.83 -11.44
CA GLU A 152 -19.80 10.73 -12.70
C GLU A 152 -21.31 10.81 -12.44
N SER A 153 -21.99 11.70 -13.18
CA SER A 153 -23.45 11.83 -13.14
C SER A 153 -23.95 12.28 -14.52
N HIS A 154 -25.20 11.97 -14.85
CA HIS A 154 -25.79 12.39 -16.14
C HIS A 154 -25.75 13.91 -16.33
N LYS A 155 -26.02 14.67 -15.25
CA LYS A 155 -25.93 16.15 -15.24
C LYS A 155 -24.50 16.65 -15.50
N LEU A 156 -23.49 15.96 -14.94
CA LEU A 156 -22.08 16.25 -15.21
C LEU A 156 -21.75 16.03 -16.69
N ASN A 157 -22.16 14.90 -17.26
CA ASN A 157 -21.86 14.58 -18.65
C ASN A 157 -22.50 15.59 -19.61
N SER A 158 -23.75 16.01 -19.36
CA SER A 158 -24.40 17.09 -20.12
C SER A 158 -23.59 18.39 -20.05
N TYR A 159 -23.20 18.82 -18.85
CA TYR A 159 -22.45 20.05 -18.64
C TYR A 159 -21.03 19.99 -19.24
N ILE A 160 -20.39 18.81 -19.24
CA ILE A 160 -19.12 18.57 -19.95
C ILE A 160 -19.32 18.71 -21.46
N THR A 161 -20.40 18.17 -22.02
CA THR A 161 -20.73 18.32 -23.44
C THR A 161 -20.91 19.79 -23.82
N ASP A 162 -21.62 20.55 -23.00
CA ASP A 162 -21.82 21.99 -23.20
C ASP A 162 -20.50 22.77 -23.13
N CYS A 163 -19.66 22.46 -22.13
CA CYS A 163 -18.33 23.07 -21.99
C CYS A 163 -17.40 22.71 -23.15
N ASN A 164 -17.44 21.46 -23.64
CA ASN A 164 -16.69 21.03 -24.82
C ASN A 164 -17.15 21.76 -26.08
N ALA A 165 -18.44 22.10 -26.22
CA ALA A 165 -18.94 22.90 -27.32
C ALA A 165 -18.36 24.33 -27.29
N VAL A 166 -18.25 24.94 -26.10
CA VAL A 166 -17.58 26.24 -25.91
C VAL A 166 -16.09 26.18 -26.27
N ILE A 167 -15.38 25.16 -25.78
CA ILE A 167 -13.96 24.95 -26.12
C ILE A 167 -13.79 24.79 -27.64
N LYS A 168 -14.66 24.01 -28.29
CA LYS A 168 -14.62 23.79 -29.74
C LYS A 168 -14.79 25.10 -30.50
N LYS A 169 -15.77 25.94 -30.13
CA LYS A 169 -15.95 27.29 -30.72
C LYS A 169 -14.67 28.12 -30.61
N HIS A 170 -13.99 28.10 -29.47
CA HIS A 170 -12.73 28.84 -29.29
C HIS A 170 -11.57 28.31 -30.15
N ILE A 171 -11.51 27.00 -30.37
CA ILE A 171 -10.53 26.37 -31.26
C ILE A 171 -10.82 26.73 -32.72
N ASP A 172 -12.08 26.60 -33.14
CA ASP A 172 -12.51 26.88 -34.51
C ASP A 172 -12.29 28.36 -34.87
N ASN A 173 -12.49 29.28 -33.91
CA ASN A 173 -12.23 30.71 -34.09
C ASN A 173 -10.73 31.08 -34.10
N ASN A 174 -9.83 30.19 -33.68
CA ASN A 174 -8.39 30.45 -33.60
C ASN A 174 -7.61 29.29 -34.24
N PRO A 175 -7.43 29.27 -35.57
CA PRO A 175 -6.82 28.13 -36.26
C PRO A 175 -5.30 27.95 -36.01
N SER A 176 -4.61 28.93 -35.40
CA SER A 176 -3.16 28.90 -35.13
C SER A 176 -2.81 28.78 -33.64
N LEU A 177 -3.49 27.89 -32.91
CA LEU A 177 -3.25 27.70 -31.47
C LEU A 177 -2.00 26.85 -31.17
N ASP A 178 -1.13 27.36 -30.29
CA ASP A 178 -0.02 26.62 -29.72
C ASP A 178 -0.49 25.53 -28.72
N LEU A 179 0.30 24.47 -28.56
CA LEU A 179 0.03 23.37 -27.62
C LEU A 179 -0.11 23.88 -26.18
N THR A 180 0.65 24.91 -25.81
CA THR A 180 0.53 25.55 -24.50
C THR A 180 -0.86 26.15 -24.30
N ARG A 181 -1.38 26.83 -25.33
CA ARG A 181 -2.70 27.47 -25.32
C ARG A 181 -3.82 26.43 -25.30
N ILE A 182 -3.68 25.32 -26.02
CA ILE A 182 -4.62 24.19 -25.95
C ILE A 182 -4.68 23.63 -24.53
N ASN A 183 -3.53 23.45 -23.86
CA ASN A 183 -3.51 22.99 -22.48
C ASN A 183 -4.16 23.99 -21.50
N HIS A 184 -4.04 25.30 -21.76
CA HIS A 184 -4.75 26.31 -20.97
C HIS A 184 -6.27 26.23 -21.18
N LEU A 185 -6.74 26.03 -22.42
CA LEU A 185 -8.16 25.85 -22.74
C LEU A 185 -8.77 24.63 -22.03
N ILE A 186 -8.07 23.49 -22.11
CA ILE A 186 -8.52 22.24 -21.46
C ILE A 186 -8.57 22.42 -19.94
N PHE A 187 -7.55 23.04 -19.35
CA PHE A 187 -7.50 23.24 -17.91
C PHE A 187 -8.57 24.24 -17.42
N ALA A 188 -8.81 25.33 -18.15
CA ALA A 188 -9.87 26.29 -17.86
C ALA A 188 -11.26 25.62 -17.92
N GLY A 189 -11.53 24.81 -18.95
CA GLY A 189 -12.77 24.05 -19.05
C GLY A 189 -12.95 23.08 -17.88
N ALA A 190 -11.90 22.34 -17.53
CA ALA A 190 -11.91 21.46 -16.37
C ALA A 190 -12.15 22.22 -15.05
N MET A 191 -11.64 23.46 -14.91
CA MET A 191 -11.90 24.31 -13.75
C MET A 191 -13.36 24.72 -13.66
N VAL A 192 -13.99 25.17 -14.75
CA VAL A 192 -15.40 25.55 -14.79
C VAL A 192 -16.29 24.39 -14.36
N VAL A 193 -16.08 23.21 -14.97
CA VAL A 193 -16.80 21.97 -14.60
C VAL A 193 -16.58 21.63 -13.13
N THR A 194 -15.34 21.72 -12.65
CA THR A 194 -15.02 21.38 -11.27
C THR A 194 -15.66 22.36 -10.26
N LYS A 195 -15.64 23.66 -10.53
CA LYS A 195 -16.27 24.68 -9.66
C LYS A 195 -17.78 24.48 -9.56
N LYS A 196 -18.44 24.12 -10.67
CA LYS A 196 -19.89 23.87 -10.69
C LYS A 196 -20.31 22.68 -9.82
N PHE A 197 -19.59 21.55 -9.95
CA PHE A 197 -19.97 20.29 -9.29
C PHE A 197 -19.28 20.07 -7.94
N LYS A 198 -18.23 20.83 -7.63
CA LYS A 198 -17.58 20.84 -6.33
C LYS A 198 -17.42 22.28 -5.83
N LYS A 199 -18.22 22.62 -4.81
CA LYS A 199 -18.06 23.82 -3.98
C LYS A 199 -16.81 23.73 -3.10
N VAL A 200 -15.64 23.64 -3.71
CA VAL A 200 -14.37 23.63 -2.98
C VAL A 200 -13.62 24.88 -3.42
N SER A 201 -13.42 25.81 -2.48
CA SER A 201 -12.42 26.86 -2.63
C SER A 201 -11.12 26.17 -3.02
N ILE A 202 -10.63 26.44 -4.23
CA ILE A 202 -9.34 25.95 -4.74
C ILE A 202 -8.24 26.73 -4.01
N GLU A 203 -8.30 26.77 -2.67
CA GLU A 203 -7.19 27.17 -1.84
C GLU A 203 -6.12 26.10 -2.04
N LYS A 204 -4.87 26.56 -2.13
CA LYS A 204 -3.68 25.70 -2.20
C LYS A 204 -3.74 24.72 -1.03
N THR A 205 -4.36 23.57 -1.24
CA THR A 205 -4.34 22.47 -0.29
C THR A 205 -2.91 22.01 -0.29
N SER A 206 -2.12 22.60 0.61
CA SER A 206 -0.80 22.11 0.93
C SER A 206 -0.98 20.62 1.14
N ASN A 207 -0.35 19.83 0.28
CA ASN A 207 -0.26 18.40 0.42
C ASN A 207 0.55 18.15 1.69
N VAL A 208 -0.07 18.35 2.86
CA VAL A 208 0.46 17.87 4.12
C VAL A 208 0.43 16.37 3.97
N LYS A 209 1.56 15.80 3.55
CA LYS A 209 1.78 14.36 3.44
C LYS A 209 1.35 13.78 4.76
N LYS A 210 0.15 13.19 4.82
CA LYS A 210 -0.33 12.49 6.01
C LYS A 210 0.74 11.46 6.31
N GLN A 211 1.41 11.62 7.45
CA GLN A 211 2.47 10.71 7.85
C GLN A 211 1.89 9.29 7.76
N ASN A 212 2.52 8.43 6.97
CA ASN A 212 2.00 7.10 6.67
C ASN A 212 2.26 6.19 7.88
N ILE A 213 1.50 6.42 8.95
CA ILE A 213 1.60 5.65 10.19
C ILE A 213 1.05 4.25 9.89
N PRO A 214 1.83 3.18 10.15
CA PRO A 214 1.37 1.83 9.93
C PRO A 214 0.06 1.55 10.67
N LYS A 215 -0.87 0.81 10.04
CA LYS A 215 -2.18 0.46 10.62
C LYS A 215 -2.07 -0.19 12.00
N TRP A 216 -1.04 -1.01 12.23
CA TRP A 216 -0.80 -1.62 13.54
C TRP A 216 -0.47 -0.58 14.61
N GLN A 217 0.32 0.44 14.28
CA GLN A 217 0.72 1.48 15.22
C GLN A 217 -0.49 2.34 15.57
N LYS A 218 -1.30 2.71 14.57
CA LYS A 218 -2.54 3.46 14.77
C LYS A 218 -3.50 2.74 15.72
N ARG A 219 -3.76 1.44 15.51
CA ARG A 219 -4.63 0.65 16.41
C ARG A 219 -4.16 0.65 17.86
N ILE A 220 -2.85 0.53 18.10
CA ILE A 220 -2.29 0.53 19.46
C ILE A 220 -2.37 1.94 20.06
N GLN A 221 -2.10 2.99 19.28
CA GLN A 221 -2.26 4.38 19.69
C GLN A 221 -3.72 4.71 20.05
N ASP A 222 -4.68 4.25 19.25
CA ASP A 222 -6.11 4.47 19.50
C ASP A 222 -6.52 3.86 20.86
N LYS A 223 -5.99 2.68 21.21
CA LYS A 223 -6.20 2.07 22.53
C LYS A 223 -5.57 2.84 23.67
N ILE A 224 -4.34 3.34 23.49
CA ILE A 224 -3.69 4.21 24.48
C ILE A 224 -4.52 5.49 24.68
N CYS A 225 -5.03 6.09 23.59
CA CYS A 225 -5.89 7.27 23.65
C CYS A 225 -7.23 6.98 24.36
N GLU A 226 -7.83 5.81 24.12
CA GLU A 226 -9.04 5.37 24.83
C GLU A 226 -8.79 5.30 26.35
N TRP A 227 -7.73 4.62 26.79
CA TRP A 227 -7.42 4.52 28.21
C TRP A 227 -7.00 5.85 28.83
N ARG A 228 -6.28 6.71 28.10
CA ARG A 228 -5.97 8.07 28.58
C ARG A 228 -7.23 8.88 28.82
N LYS A 229 -8.22 8.80 27.92
CA LYS A 229 -9.52 9.45 28.10
C LYS A 229 -10.24 8.90 29.34
N GLU A 230 -10.22 7.59 29.55
CA GLU A 230 -10.82 6.97 30.75
C GLU A 230 -10.14 7.45 32.04
N VAL A 231 -8.80 7.51 32.06
CA VAL A 231 -8.04 8.08 33.19
C VAL A 231 -8.39 9.54 33.44
N SER A 232 -8.49 10.37 32.38
CA SER A 232 -8.91 11.77 32.51
C SER A 232 -10.30 11.90 33.10
N ILE A 233 -11.27 11.08 32.67
CA ILE A 233 -12.64 11.08 33.22
C ILE A 233 -12.64 10.68 34.70
N LEU A 234 -11.85 9.66 35.09
CA LEU A 234 -11.71 9.24 36.49
C LEU A 234 -11.00 10.30 37.33
N TYR A 235 -10.09 11.08 36.74
CA TYR A 235 -9.46 12.24 37.38
C TYR A 235 -10.46 13.37 37.60
N GLU A 236 -11.19 13.78 36.57
CA GLU A 236 -12.21 14.84 36.64
C GLU A 236 -13.33 14.51 37.65
N SER A 237 -13.74 13.25 37.74
CA SER A 237 -14.75 12.80 38.71
C SER A 237 -14.34 12.98 40.19
N LYS A 238 -13.06 13.24 40.47
CA LYS A 238 -12.53 13.51 41.81
C LYS A 238 -12.79 14.95 42.27
N LEU A 239 -12.93 15.88 41.33
CA LEU A 239 -13.04 17.31 41.66
C LEU A 239 -14.35 17.59 42.40
N SER A 240 -14.39 18.60 43.27
CA SER A 240 -15.55 18.86 44.12
C SER A 240 -16.76 19.40 43.34
N GLN A 241 -16.54 20.00 42.17
CA GLN A 241 -17.60 20.49 41.26
C GLN A 241 -17.54 19.71 39.95
N VAL A 242 -18.39 18.69 39.81
CA VAL A 242 -18.45 17.88 38.58
C VAL A 242 -19.89 17.70 38.13
N SER A 243 -20.12 17.87 36.83
CA SER A 243 -21.39 17.54 36.19
C SER A 243 -21.76 16.07 36.39
N ASP A 244 -23.04 15.80 36.62
CA ASP A 244 -23.55 14.42 36.77
C ASP A 244 -23.28 13.55 35.53
N LYS A 245 -23.12 14.18 34.35
CA LYS A 245 -22.67 13.49 33.13
C LYS A 245 -21.29 12.84 33.30
N VAL A 246 -20.35 13.50 33.97
CA VAL A 246 -18.99 12.98 34.21
C VAL A 246 -19.03 11.86 35.25
N LYS A 247 -19.82 12.03 36.32
CA LYS A 247 -20.04 10.98 37.33
C LYS A 247 -20.63 9.71 36.70
N TYR A 248 -21.62 9.85 35.83
CA TYR A 248 -22.21 8.73 35.10
C TYR A 248 -21.22 8.03 34.16
N LYS A 249 -20.38 8.80 33.46
CA LYS A 249 -19.28 8.23 32.64
C LYS A 249 -18.29 7.46 33.51
N ALA A 250 -17.86 8.01 34.64
CA ALA A 250 -16.96 7.33 35.58
C ALA A 250 -17.59 6.03 36.13
N TYR A 251 -18.88 6.05 36.47
CA TYR A 251 -19.62 4.84 36.86
C TYR A 251 -19.65 3.78 35.76
N LYS A 252 -19.91 4.18 34.50
CA LYS A 252 -19.85 3.26 33.34
C LYS A 252 -18.47 2.62 33.17
N ILE A 253 -17.40 3.38 33.38
CA ILE A 253 -16.02 2.87 33.32
C ILE A 253 -15.81 1.84 34.44
N LYS A 254 -16.15 2.17 35.70
CA LYS A 254 -16.07 1.23 36.83
C LYS A 254 -16.84 -0.06 36.57
N LYS A 255 -18.08 0.04 36.06
CA LYS A 255 -18.91 -1.10 35.69
C LYS A 255 -18.29 -1.94 34.57
N ARG A 256 -17.69 -1.32 33.55
CA ARG A 256 -17.01 -2.03 32.44
C ARG A 256 -15.86 -2.89 32.96
N TYR A 257 -15.05 -2.36 33.87
CA TYR A 257 -13.90 -3.07 34.43
C TYR A 257 -14.22 -3.93 35.65
N HIS A 258 -15.44 -3.84 36.19
CA HIS A 258 -15.89 -4.56 37.38
C HIS A 258 -15.06 -4.19 38.63
N ILE A 259 -14.54 -2.96 38.67
CA ILE A 259 -13.70 -2.43 39.75
C ILE A 259 -14.28 -1.09 40.17
N PHE A 260 -14.76 -1.02 41.41
CA PHE A 260 -15.36 0.20 41.98
C PHE A 260 -14.36 1.06 42.74
N ASP A 261 -13.27 0.44 43.23
CA ASP A 261 -12.13 1.18 43.75
C ASP A 261 -11.47 1.98 42.62
N ARG A 262 -11.40 3.29 42.82
CA ARG A 262 -10.84 4.22 41.84
C ARG A 262 -9.33 4.08 41.75
N VAL A 263 -8.64 3.87 42.88
CA VAL A 263 -7.17 3.86 42.91
C VAL A 263 -6.66 2.65 42.14
N GLN A 264 -7.17 1.46 42.46
CA GLN A 264 -6.87 0.24 41.73
C GLN A 264 -7.19 0.35 40.23
N LEU A 265 -8.34 0.93 39.87
CA LEU A 265 -8.74 1.08 38.47
C LEU A 265 -7.81 2.04 37.70
N ASP A 266 -7.42 3.16 38.30
CA ASP A 266 -6.50 4.12 37.71
C ASP A 266 -5.11 3.51 37.47
N GLU A 267 -4.60 2.74 38.43
CA GLU A 267 -3.34 2.00 38.30
C GLU A 267 -3.38 0.99 37.15
N ILE A 268 -4.45 0.19 37.05
CA ILE A 268 -4.61 -0.78 35.96
C ILE A 268 -4.62 -0.09 34.60
N LEU A 269 -5.32 1.04 34.46
CA LEU A 269 -5.35 1.80 33.21
C LEU A 269 -3.97 2.37 32.86
N LYS A 270 -3.24 2.91 33.85
CA LYS A 270 -1.86 3.38 33.68
C LYS A 270 -0.91 2.27 33.27
N GLN A 271 -1.03 1.08 33.88
CA GLN A 271 -0.25 -0.10 33.51
C GLN A 271 -0.54 -0.54 32.08
N LYS A 272 -1.82 -0.55 31.65
CA LYS A 272 -2.21 -0.84 30.26
C LYS A 272 -1.62 0.15 29.26
N ILE A 273 -1.68 1.44 29.58
CA ILE A 273 -1.04 2.51 28.78
C ILE A 273 0.45 2.23 28.64
N ASN A 274 1.16 2.00 29.76
CA ASN A 274 2.60 1.74 29.74
C ASN A 274 2.95 0.48 28.92
N ALA A 275 2.24 -0.63 29.14
CA ALA A 275 2.45 -1.87 28.41
C ALA A 275 2.28 -1.70 26.89
N TYR A 276 1.28 -0.93 26.45
CA TYR A 276 1.05 -0.66 25.04
C TYR A 276 2.03 0.34 24.44
N THR A 277 2.47 1.35 25.21
CA THR A 277 3.57 2.24 24.81
C THR A 277 4.86 1.44 24.59
N GLN A 278 5.21 0.55 25.53
CA GLN A 278 6.36 -0.35 25.38
C GLN A 278 6.20 -1.27 24.18
N ARG A 279 4.98 -1.78 23.91
CA ARG A 279 4.70 -2.58 22.72
C ARG A 279 4.99 -1.82 21.42
N ILE A 280 4.61 -0.54 21.33
CA ILE A 280 4.97 0.31 20.18
C ILE A 280 6.48 0.42 20.05
N ASN A 281 7.18 0.72 21.15
CA ASN A 281 8.64 0.89 21.13
C ASN A 281 9.35 -0.39 20.68
N ARG A 282 8.93 -1.56 21.18
CA ARG A 282 9.48 -2.87 20.75
C ARG A 282 9.28 -3.12 19.27
N TYR A 283 8.09 -2.82 18.73
CA TYR A 283 7.81 -3.03 17.32
C TYR A 283 8.56 -2.05 16.43
N LYS A 284 8.69 -0.79 16.84
CA LYS A 284 9.54 0.20 16.16
C LYS A 284 11.00 -0.24 16.14
N LYS A 285 11.55 -0.63 17.29
CA LYS A 285 12.92 -1.14 17.40
C LYS A 285 13.13 -2.33 16.49
N ARG A 286 12.24 -3.34 16.54
CA ARG A 286 12.33 -4.52 15.67
C ARG A 286 12.29 -4.15 14.18
N ASN A 287 11.36 -3.29 13.76
CA ASN A 287 11.27 -2.88 12.37
C ASN A 287 12.53 -2.12 11.91
N GLU A 288 13.06 -1.27 12.78
CA GLU A 288 14.28 -0.53 12.49
C GLU A 288 15.49 -1.46 12.39
N THR A 289 15.68 -2.37 13.35
CA THR A 289 16.74 -3.39 13.30
C THR A 289 16.61 -4.27 12.05
N TYR A 290 15.39 -4.70 11.70
CA TYR A 290 15.17 -5.47 10.48
C TYR A 290 15.56 -4.67 9.23
N ARG A 291 15.15 -3.39 9.15
CA ARG A 291 15.50 -2.50 8.04
C ARG A 291 17.02 -2.30 7.94
N GLN A 292 17.68 -2.10 9.07
CA GLN A 292 19.12 -1.91 9.19
C GLN A 292 19.89 -3.17 8.78
N ASN A 293 19.53 -4.34 9.30
CA ASN A 293 20.16 -5.62 8.95
C ASN A 293 19.95 -5.95 7.48
N LYS A 294 18.75 -5.70 6.95
CA LYS A 294 18.45 -5.87 5.53
C LYS A 294 19.34 -4.95 4.68
N MET A 295 19.44 -3.67 5.05
CA MET A 295 20.30 -2.71 4.36
C MET A 295 21.78 -3.12 4.44
N PHE A 296 22.24 -3.62 5.59
CA PHE A 296 23.61 -4.09 5.74
C PHE A 296 23.91 -5.30 4.83
N ASN A 297 22.98 -6.24 4.71
CA ASN A 297 23.16 -7.42 3.88
C ASN A 297 23.10 -7.09 2.38
N GLU A 298 22.21 -6.18 1.97
CA GLU A 298 22.01 -5.82 0.56
C GLU A 298 23.02 -4.75 0.09
N ASP A 299 23.28 -3.72 0.91
CA ASP A 299 24.11 -2.55 0.57
C ASP A 299 24.79 -1.97 1.82
N LYS A 300 25.95 -2.56 2.18
CA LYS A 300 26.80 -2.12 3.29
C LYS A 300 27.16 -0.64 3.18
N LYS A 301 27.42 -0.14 1.96
CA LYS A 301 27.80 1.27 1.73
C LYS A 301 26.68 2.19 2.17
N ARG A 302 25.45 1.93 1.73
CA ARG A 302 24.28 2.71 2.12
C ARG A 302 23.98 2.62 3.62
N PHE A 303 24.20 1.46 4.23
CA PHE A 303 24.09 1.30 5.68
C PHE A 303 25.06 2.20 6.44
N TYR A 304 26.35 2.19 6.09
CA TYR A 304 27.34 3.06 6.74
C TYR A 304 27.09 4.54 6.46
N GLN A 305 26.65 4.91 5.25
CA GLN A 305 26.24 6.28 4.95
C GLN A 305 25.05 6.74 5.81
N MET A 306 24.06 5.86 6.02
CA MET A 306 22.94 6.11 6.92
C MET A 306 23.41 6.31 8.37
N LEU A 307 24.35 5.50 8.87
CA LEU A 307 24.90 5.66 10.22
C LEU A 307 25.64 6.98 10.39
N LEU A 308 26.39 7.41 9.37
CA LEU A 308 27.15 8.64 9.39
C LEU A 308 26.29 9.89 9.12
N ASN A 309 24.99 9.73 8.83
CA ASN A 309 24.08 10.81 8.40
C ASN A 309 24.63 11.65 7.24
N LYS A 310 25.49 11.07 6.39
CA LYS A 310 26.11 11.75 5.26
C LYS A 310 25.78 11.02 3.98
N ASN A 311 25.08 11.68 3.07
CA ASN A 311 25.06 11.30 1.66
C ASN A 311 26.41 11.74 1.05
N VAL A 312 27.50 11.04 1.42
CA VAL A 312 28.81 11.34 0.83
C VAL A 312 28.81 10.78 -0.58
N THR A 313 28.54 11.66 -1.55
CA THR A 313 28.93 11.43 -2.93
C THR A 313 30.43 11.67 -2.98
N ILE A 314 31.22 10.59 -2.98
CA ILE A 314 32.68 10.69 -3.15
C ILE A 314 32.92 11.16 -4.58
N GLN A 315 33.16 12.45 -4.77
CA GLN A 315 33.42 13.02 -6.10
C GLN A 315 34.83 12.65 -6.59
N ASN A 316 35.81 12.67 -5.68
CA ASN A 316 37.19 12.29 -5.98
C ASN A 316 37.65 11.25 -4.95
N PRO A 317 37.68 9.95 -5.27
CA PRO A 317 38.28 8.96 -4.38
C PRO A 317 39.79 9.26 -4.22
N PRO A 318 40.38 8.96 -3.05
CA PRO A 318 41.82 9.09 -2.87
C PRO A 318 42.58 8.23 -3.88
N SER A 319 43.74 8.71 -4.33
CA SER A 319 44.63 7.96 -5.21
C SER A 319 45.06 6.64 -4.55
N ALA A 320 45.32 5.62 -5.37
CA ALA A 320 45.80 4.32 -4.89
C ALA A 320 47.05 4.44 -4.01
N GLN A 321 47.97 5.36 -4.36
CA GLN A 321 49.16 5.66 -3.56
C GLN A 321 48.80 6.24 -2.20
N THR A 322 47.92 7.24 -2.14
CA THR A 322 47.50 7.85 -0.88
C THR A 322 46.77 6.86 0.03
N ALA A 323 45.98 5.95 -0.55
CA ALA A 323 45.34 4.88 0.21
C ALA A 323 46.37 3.87 0.73
N GLN A 324 47.35 3.48 -0.09
CA GLN A 324 48.43 2.60 0.31
C GLN A 324 49.28 3.22 1.43
N GLU A 325 49.66 4.48 1.32
CA GLU A 325 50.38 5.22 2.35
C GLU A 325 49.58 5.29 3.66
N PHE A 326 48.28 5.57 3.59
CA PHE A 326 47.41 5.60 4.77
C PHE A 326 47.38 4.26 5.51
N TRP A 327 47.12 3.16 4.79
CA TRP A 327 47.06 1.82 5.40
C TRP A 327 48.44 1.32 5.84
N SER A 328 49.48 1.59 5.05
CA SER A 328 50.86 1.29 5.40
C SER A 328 51.28 2.03 6.68
N ASN A 329 50.90 3.29 6.86
CA ASN A 329 51.22 4.00 8.09
C ASN A 329 50.47 3.46 9.31
N LEU A 330 49.28 2.89 9.13
CA LEU A 330 48.52 2.29 10.23
C LEU A 330 49.07 0.93 10.66
N TRP A 331 49.52 0.11 9.70
CA TRP A 331 49.92 -1.27 9.95
C TRP A 331 51.43 -1.51 9.93
N SER A 332 52.18 -0.76 9.11
CA SER A 332 53.63 -0.93 8.93
C SER A 332 54.45 -0.06 9.87
N VAL A 333 53.83 0.85 10.62
CA VAL A 333 54.52 1.52 11.73
C VAL A 333 54.48 0.56 12.92
N PRO A 334 55.61 -0.07 13.31
CA PRO A 334 55.64 -0.87 14.52
C PRO A 334 55.32 0.05 15.70
N SER A 335 54.09 -0.03 16.20
CA SER A 335 53.75 0.64 17.44
C SER A 335 54.44 -0.12 18.56
N VAL A 336 55.23 0.58 19.38
CA VAL A 336 55.73 0.00 20.62
C VAL A 336 54.50 -0.33 21.47
N ILE A 337 54.20 -1.62 21.61
CA ILE A 337 53.15 -2.08 22.51
C ILE A 337 53.55 -1.59 23.90
N ASN A 338 52.66 -0.85 24.57
CA ASN A 338 52.94 -0.40 25.93
C ASN A 338 52.91 -1.61 26.86
N HIS A 339 54.06 -2.27 27.04
CA HIS A 339 54.24 -3.43 27.91
C HIS A 339 53.91 -3.15 29.39
N GLU A 340 53.80 -1.88 29.79
CA GLU A 340 53.42 -1.45 31.14
C GLU A 340 51.91 -1.18 31.29
N ALA A 341 51.08 -1.54 30.30
CA ALA A 341 49.64 -1.28 30.40
C ALA A 341 48.96 -2.22 31.41
N ASP A 342 48.37 -1.68 32.48
CA ASP A 342 47.68 -2.39 33.58
C ASP A 342 46.66 -3.47 33.14
N TRP A 343 46.10 -3.38 31.94
CA TRP A 343 45.15 -4.38 31.45
C TRP A 343 45.83 -5.69 31.05
N MET A 344 47.11 -5.67 30.64
CA MET A 344 47.85 -6.89 30.30
C MET A 344 48.24 -7.68 31.55
N GLU A 345 48.65 -6.98 32.62
CA GLU A 345 48.91 -7.60 33.91
C GLU A 345 47.62 -8.21 34.47
N ARG A 346 46.51 -7.44 34.51
CA ARG A 346 45.21 -7.94 34.97
C ARG A 346 44.71 -9.16 34.20
N GLU A 347 44.91 -9.19 32.88
CA GLU A 347 44.48 -10.34 32.07
C GLU A 347 45.42 -11.53 32.27
N SER A 348 46.72 -11.30 32.46
CA SER A 348 47.70 -12.35 32.81
C SER A 348 47.38 -12.99 34.16
N GLU A 349 47.13 -12.18 35.21
CA GLU A 349 46.68 -12.64 36.53
C GLU A 349 45.37 -13.43 36.45
N ARG A 350 44.42 -12.95 35.64
CA ARG A 350 43.12 -13.62 35.44
C ARG A 350 43.27 -15.01 34.83
N PHE A 351 44.29 -15.23 34.00
CA PHE A 351 44.56 -16.52 33.35
C PHE A 351 45.72 -17.29 33.98
N GLU A 352 46.34 -16.81 35.05
CA GLU A 352 47.50 -17.45 35.70
C GLU A 352 47.20 -18.88 36.18
N ASN A 353 45.97 -19.13 36.60
CA ASN A 353 45.49 -20.45 37.04
C ASN A 353 44.85 -21.28 35.91
N THR A 354 44.90 -20.81 34.67
CA THR A 354 44.37 -21.53 33.51
C THR A 354 45.52 -22.24 32.82
N GLU A 355 45.41 -23.57 32.65
CA GLU A 355 46.40 -24.31 31.86
C GLU A 355 46.44 -23.73 30.44
N GLY A 356 47.64 -23.32 30.01
CA GLY A 356 47.86 -22.87 28.64
C GLY A 356 47.44 -23.96 27.66
N MET A 357 46.76 -23.59 26.59
CA MET A 357 46.42 -24.53 25.53
C MET A 357 47.72 -25.17 25.04
N MET A 358 47.79 -26.51 25.03
CA MET A 358 48.96 -27.21 24.48
C MET A 358 49.23 -26.70 23.08
N GLU A 359 50.49 -26.37 22.82
CA GLU A 359 50.95 -25.99 21.50
C GLU A 359 50.68 -27.17 20.55
N PHE A 360 49.68 -27.02 19.68
CA PHE A 360 49.30 -28.03 18.72
C PHE A 360 49.83 -27.62 17.36
N ASN A 361 50.75 -28.41 16.83
CA ASN A 361 51.25 -28.22 15.48
C ASN A 361 50.29 -28.91 14.53
N ILE A 362 49.55 -28.13 13.75
CA ILE A 362 48.68 -28.67 12.70
C ILE A 362 49.58 -29.17 11.57
N THR A 363 49.62 -30.49 11.36
CA THR A 363 50.36 -31.08 10.25
C THR A 363 49.51 -31.15 8.99
N ASN A 364 50.13 -31.36 7.83
CA ASN A 364 49.40 -31.49 6.57
C ASN A 364 48.50 -32.74 6.58
N GLU A 365 48.93 -33.78 7.28
CA GLU A 365 48.19 -35.01 7.49
C GLU A 365 46.90 -34.75 8.28
N ASP A 366 46.96 -33.92 9.34
CA ASP A 366 45.78 -33.52 10.13
C ASP A 366 44.77 -32.75 9.27
N LEU A 367 45.25 -31.86 8.38
CA LEU A 367 44.39 -31.13 7.44
C LEU A 367 43.73 -32.07 6.44
N ILE A 368 44.48 -33.02 5.88
CA ILE A 368 43.95 -34.00 4.93
C ILE A 368 42.88 -34.86 5.60
N GLU A 369 43.13 -35.36 6.82
CA GLU A 369 42.17 -36.15 7.58
C GLU A 369 40.91 -35.34 7.92
N ALA A 370 41.08 -34.09 8.39
CA ALA A 370 39.97 -33.20 8.68
C ALA A 370 39.11 -32.91 7.42
N ILE A 371 39.75 -32.59 6.29
CA ILE A 371 39.06 -32.36 5.01
C ILE A 371 38.32 -33.63 4.55
N GLN A 372 38.95 -34.81 4.66
CA GLN A 372 38.32 -36.07 4.33
C GLN A 372 37.13 -36.39 5.24
N ASN A 373 37.19 -36.03 6.52
CA ASN A 373 36.12 -36.33 7.47
C ASN A 373 35.02 -35.26 7.51
N THR A 374 35.27 -34.05 6.98
CA THR A 374 34.24 -33.03 6.84
C THR A 374 33.24 -33.41 5.75
N GLN A 375 31.95 -33.40 6.13
CA GLN A 375 30.86 -33.63 5.19
C GLN A 375 30.77 -32.46 4.22
N ASN A 376 31.03 -32.69 2.94
CA ASN A 376 30.65 -31.74 1.90
C ASN A 376 29.15 -31.43 2.04
N TRP A 377 28.77 -30.16 1.88
CA TRP A 377 27.37 -29.67 1.93
C TRP A 377 26.74 -29.39 3.31
N LYS A 378 27.50 -29.13 4.37
CA LYS A 378 26.93 -28.40 5.52
C LYS A 378 26.84 -26.90 5.23
N ALA A 379 25.99 -26.23 6.02
CA ALA A 379 25.68 -24.80 5.90
C ALA A 379 26.96 -23.99 5.67
N PRO A 380 26.96 -23.06 4.70
CA PRO A 380 28.16 -22.31 4.38
C PRO A 380 28.64 -21.53 5.60
N GLY A 381 29.95 -21.31 5.67
CA GLY A 381 30.55 -20.46 6.69
C GLY A 381 30.01 -19.04 6.65
N TRP A 382 30.50 -18.19 7.57
CA TRP A 382 30.22 -16.75 7.60
C TRP A 382 30.61 -16.01 6.29
N ASP A 383 31.48 -16.63 5.49
CA ASP A 383 31.89 -16.23 4.15
C ASP A 383 30.91 -16.64 3.04
N SER A 384 29.85 -17.38 3.37
CA SER A 384 28.83 -17.92 2.46
C SER A 384 29.37 -18.94 1.44
N ILE A 385 30.60 -19.44 1.60
CA ILE A 385 31.19 -20.46 0.75
C ILE A 385 30.84 -21.84 1.36
N GLN A 386 30.28 -22.73 0.54
CA GLN A 386 30.08 -24.14 0.92
C GLN A 386 31.41 -24.88 0.77
N ASN A 387 31.73 -25.86 1.63
CA ASN A 387 32.93 -26.70 1.49
C ASN A 387 32.97 -27.32 0.07
N LEU A 388 33.82 -26.78 -0.80
CA LEU A 388 33.94 -27.12 -2.23
C LEU A 388 35.04 -28.16 -2.50
N ASP A 389 35.62 -28.77 -1.46
CA ASP A 389 36.89 -29.50 -1.55
C ASP A 389 36.82 -30.92 -2.12
N ARG A 390 35.64 -31.41 -2.55
CA ARG A 390 35.57 -32.65 -3.36
C ARG A 390 34.88 -32.49 -4.71
N ILE A 391 35.23 -31.46 -5.47
CA ILE A 391 34.97 -31.47 -6.92
C ILE A 391 36.27 -31.89 -7.63
N PRO A 392 36.40 -33.13 -8.12
CA PRO A 392 37.61 -33.62 -8.79
C PRO A 392 38.08 -32.73 -9.94
N LYS A 393 37.13 -32.07 -10.64
CA LYS A 393 37.41 -31.12 -11.72
C LYS A 393 38.13 -29.84 -11.28
N ILE A 394 38.00 -29.39 -10.03
CA ILE A 394 38.71 -28.19 -9.53
C ILE A 394 40.17 -28.54 -9.24
N TYR A 395 40.45 -29.72 -8.68
CA TYR A 395 41.81 -30.23 -8.51
C TYR A 395 42.49 -30.48 -9.86
N GLU A 396 41.76 -31.02 -10.83
CA GLU A 396 42.23 -31.23 -12.21
C GLU A 396 42.45 -29.91 -12.97
N PHE A 397 41.67 -28.86 -12.66
CA PHE A 397 41.86 -27.51 -13.19
C PHE A 397 43.12 -26.86 -12.60
N ASN A 398 43.32 -26.94 -11.28
CA ASN A 398 44.50 -26.40 -10.60
C ASN A 398 45.80 -27.15 -10.97
N SER A 399 45.74 -28.47 -11.22
CA SER A 399 46.89 -29.25 -11.69
C SER A 399 47.22 -29.00 -13.16
N LYS A 400 46.20 -28.81 -14.03
CA LYS A 400 46.42 -28.43 -15.45
C LYS A 400 46.95 -27.00 -15.61
N GLN A 401 46.61 -26.07 -14.70
CA GLN A 401 47.18 -24.72 -14.68
C GLN A 401 48.67 -24.72 -14.29
N ARG A 402 49.08 -25.57 -13.34
CA ARG A 402 50.51 -25.74 -12.96
C ARG A 402 51.39 -26.30 -14.08
N HIS A 403 50.83 -26.98 -15.08
CA HIS A 403 51.58 -27.52 -16.22
C HIS A 403 51.55 -26.64 -17.48
N ARG A 404 50.68 -25.62 -17.55
CA ARG A 404 50.61 -24.73 -18.73
C ARG A 404 51.33 -23.40 -18.56
N ASP A 405 51.45 -22.90 -17.34
CA ASP A 405 52.07 -21.59 -17.11
C ASP A 405 53.52 -21.72 -16.66
N GLY A 406 54.39 -22.02 -17.63
CA GLY A 406 55.79 -21.58 -17.63
C GLY A 406 55.96 -20.07 -17.85
N SER A 407 54.88 -19.28 -17.73
CA SER A 407 54.90 -17.82 -17.90
C SER A 407 54.12 -17.11 -16.79
N GLN A 408 54.84 -16.71 -15.75
CA GLN A 408 54.80 -15.44 -14.99
C GLN A 408 53.51 -14.62 -14.74
N HIS A 409 52.29 -15.07 -15.02
CA HIS A 409 51.09 -14.22 -14.85
C HIS A 409 50.04 -14.65 -13.82
N CYS A 410 50.23 -15.80 -13.15
CA CYS A 410 49.34 -16.21 -12.05
C CYS A 410 49.94 -16.02 -10.65
N LEU A 411 51.20 -15.60 -10.52
CA LEU A 411 51.86 -15.37 -9.23
C LEU A 411 51.48 -14.05 -8.54
N HIS A 412 50.86 -13.10 -9.25
CA HIS A 412 50.53 -11.79 -8.66
C HIS A 412 49.31 -11.83 -7.73
N TYR A 413 48.36 -12.75 -7.95
CA TYR A 413 47.19 -12.88 -7.06
C TYR A 413 47.43 -13.78 -5.84
N ALA A 414 48.41 -14.69 -5.90
CA ALA A 414 48.76 -15.56 -4.78
C ALA A 414 49.83 -14.95 -3.86
N LEU A 415 50.80 -14.18 -4.39
CA LEU A 415 51.80 -13.49 -3.55
C LEU A 415 51.20 -12.36 -2.71
N VAL A 416 50.14 -11.71 -3.19
CA VAL A 416 49.44 -10.67 -2.41
C VAL A 416 48.63 -11.26 -1.25
N LEU A 417 48.27 -12.55 -1.29
CA LEU A 417 47.58 -13.20 -0.16
C LEU A 417 48.54 -13.89 0.82
N CYS A 418 49.74 -14.31 0.39
CA CYS A 418 50.75 -14.83 1.31
C CYS A 418 51.58 -13.76 2.03
N MET A 419 51.66 -12.52 1.51
CA MET A 419 52.34 -11.42 2.23
C MET A 419 51.52 -10.83 3.40
N PHE A 420 50.28 -11.29 3.64
CA PHE A 420 49.46 -10.82 4.77
C PHE A 420 49.43 -11.78 5.98
N PHE A 421 50.12 -12.93 5.90
CA PHE A 421 50.35 -13.82 7.04
C PHE A 421 51.72 -14.49 6.88
N GLY A 422 52.79 -13.85 7.39
CA GLY A 422 54.13 -14.42 7.42
C GLY A 422 55.24 -13.39 7.43
N ASP A 423 55.35 -12.69 8.56
CA ASP A 423 56.56 -12.27 9.31
C ASP A 423 56.33 -10.92 10.02
#